data_AF-A0A1F8WRT7-F1
#
_entry.id   AF-A0A1F8WRT7-F1
#
_cell.length_a   1.000
_cell.length_b   1.000
_cell.length_c   1.000
_cell.angle_alpha   90.00
_cell.angle_beta   90.00
_cell.angle_gamma   90.00
#
_symmetry.space_group_name_H-M   'P 1'
#
loop_
_entity.id
_entity.type
_entity.pdbx_description
1 polymer ?
#
loop_
_entity_poly.entity_id
_entity_poly.type
_entity_poly.pdbx_seq_one_letter_code
_entity_poly.pdbx_strand_id
1 'polypeptide(L)'
;MVMNRLIFAALICLVLPTASRSWALALDDVVARIESNYKNIAAFKGSFKQKATLKTLNKVQEGLGTLLYKKPNKFKWQYTKPTEQEITSDGKTLWIYLPESKQVYIYELTDNQGIGNEGQIPGNFLNNLGDLGRDFNVKWGTPLVRDAQGNY
;
A
#
# COMPACT_ATOMS: atom_id res chain seq x y z
N MET A 1 -39.90 27.80 59.40
CA MET A 1 -40.85 26.70 59.15
C MET A 1 -41.28 26.77 57.69
N VAL A 2 -40.96 25.71 56.92
CA VAL A 2 -41.40 25.38 55.54
C VAL A 2 -41.00 26.41 54.46
N MET A 3 -40.11 26.10 53.50
CA MET A 3 -40.48 25.37 52.28
C MET A 3 -39.21 25.04 51.46
N ASN A 4 -38.48 23.98 51.82
CA ASN A 4 -37.26 23.51 51.12
C ASN A 4 -37.51 22.19 50.36
N ARG A 5 -38.51 22.13 49.46
CA ARG A 5 -38.90 20.87 48.80
C ARG A 5 -39.30 20.94 47.32
N LEU A 6 -39.00 22.03 46.60
CA LEU A 6 -39.36 22.16 45.17
C LEU A 6 -38.18 22.38 44.23
N ILE A 7 -36.95 22.14 44.69
CA ILE A 7 -35.72 22.34 43.89
C ILE A 7 -35.36 21.11 43.01
N PHE A 8 -35.99 19.95 43.21
CA PHE A 8 -35.46 18.70 42.63
C PHE A 8 -36.13 18.16 41.35
N ALA A 9 -37.25 18.74 40.87
CA ALA A 9 -38.02 18.13 39.78
C ALA A 9 -37.82 18.78 38.38
N ALA A 10 -37.18 19.94 38.29
CA ALA A 10 -37.02 20.66 37.02
C ALA A 10 -35.60 20.59 36.42
N LEU A 11 -34.67 19.87 37.06
CA LEU A 11 -33.25 19.82 36.66
C LEU A 11 -32.82 18.50 35.99
N ILE A 12 -33.76 17.69 35.50
CA ILE A 12 -33.49 16.35 34.94
C ILE A 12 -33.68 16.29 33.40
N CYS A 13 -33.99 17.41 32.74
CA CYS A 13 -34.28 17.42 31.29
C CYS A 13 -33.23 18.13 30.42
N LEU A 14 -31.97 18.21 30.86
CA LEU A 14 -30.89 18.76 30.03
C LEU A 14 -29.63 17.89 30.03
N VAL A 15 -29.80 16.56 30.03
CA VAL A 15 -28.75 15.67 29.52
C VAL A 15 -29.07 15.46 28.05
N LEU A 16 -28.73 16.45 27.23
CA LEU A 16 -28.61 16.23 25.78
C LEU A 16 -27.65 15.05 25.61
N PRO A 17 -28.05 13.94 24.96
CA PRO A 17 -27.08 12.95 24.56
C PRO A 17 -26.10 13.69 23.65
N THR A 18 -24.89 13.91 24.13
CA THR A 18 -23.76 14.22 23.26
C THR A 18 -23.60 13.00 22.39
N ALA A 19 -24.35 12.97 21.29
CA ALA A 19 -24.12 12.04 20.20
C ALA A 19 -22.67 12.29 19.82
N SER A 20 -21.78 11.41 20.28
CA SER A 20 -20.42 11.35 19.79
C SER A 20 -20.55 11.28 18.29
N ARG A 21 -20.28 12.41 17.61
CA ARG A 21 -20.11 12.41 16.16
C ARG A 21 -18.89 11.52 15.96
N SER A 22 -19.15 10.25 15.67
CA SER A 22 -18.15 9.40 15.05
C SER A 22 -17.86 10.10 13.72
N TRP A 23 -16.80 10.92 13.69
CA TRP A 23 -16.30 11.47 12.45
C TRP A 23 -15.85 10.27 11.63
N ALA A 24 -16.72 9.82 10.73
CA ALA A 24 -16.29 8.95 9.66
C ALA A 24 -15.13 9.68 8.98
N LEU A 25 -13.95 9.05 8.99
CA LEU A 25 -12.76 9.58 8.32
C LEU A 25 -13.14 9.86 6.87
N ALA A 26 -12.97 11.10 6.41
CA ALA A 26 -13.19 11.41 5.00
C ALA A 26 -12.14 10.65 4.17
N LEU A 27 -12.55 10.11 3.02
CA LEU A 27 -11.65 9.35 2.16
C LEU A 27 -10.45 10.20 1.73
N ASP A 28 -10.70 11.46 1.39
CA ASP A 28 -9.68 12.41 0.98
C ASP A 28 -8.63 12.64 2.07
N ASP A 29 -9.04 12.72 3.34
CA ASP A 29 -8.11 12.86 4.47
C ASP A 29 -7.19 11.63 4.60
N VAL A 30 -7.75 10.44 4.38
CA VAL A 30 -6.99 9.18 4.43
C VAL A 30 -6.01 9.09 3.26
N VAL A 31 -6.44 9.42 2.05
CA VAL A 31 -5.58 9.46 0.86
C VAL A 31 -4.44 10.47 1.07
N ALA A 32 -4.76 11.70 1.49
CA ALA A 32 -3.77 12.74 1.75
C ALA A 32 -2.75 12.31 2.81
N ARG A 33 -3.19 11.60 3.86
CA ARG A 33 -2.30 11.08 4.89
C ARG A 33 -1.39 9.97 4.38
N ILE A 34 -1.90 9.06 3.54
CA ILE A 34 -1.08 8.01 2.89
C ILE A 34 -0.03 8.65 1.98
N GLU A 35 -0.43 9.57 1.12
CA GLU A 35 0.46 10.28 0.21
C GLU A 35 1.54 11.06 0.96
N SER A 36 1.17 11.81 2.00
CA SER A 36 2.12 12.55 2.83
C SER A 36 3.13 11.63 3.52
N ASN A 37 2.65 10.55 4.13
CA ASN A 37 3.53 9.55 4.74
C ASN A 37 4.49 8.96 3.71
N TYR A 38 3.99 8.59 2.53
CA TYR A 38 4.82 8.00 1.50
C TYR A 38 5.85 8.99 0.94
N LYS A 39 5.45 10.25 0.71
CA LYS A 39 6.34 11.33 0.24
C LYS A 39 7.55 11.51 1.17
N ASN A 40 7.36 11.34 2.47
CA ASN A 40 8.43 11.44 3.48
C ASN A 40 9.38 10.22 3.56
N ILE A 41 9.05 9.09 2.93
CA ILE A 41 9.94 7.91 2.89
C ILE A 41 10.99 8.09 1.80
N ALA A 42 12.26 8.23 2.20
CA ALA A 42 13.39 8.34 1.26
C ALA A 42 13.90 6.97 0.79
N ALA A 43 13.91 5.98 1.69
CA ALA A 43 14.34 4.62 1.42
C ALA A 43 13.71 3.64 2.40
N PHE A 44 13.55 2.38 1.99
CA PHE A 44 13.13 1.30 2.87
C PHE A 44 13.69 -0.04 2.40
N LYS A 45 13.68 -1.02 3.31
CA LYS A 45 13.98 -2.42 3.03
C LYS A 45 12.93 -3.30 3.68
N GLY A 46 12.54 -4.38 3.02
CA GLY A 46 11.61 -5.35 3.58
C GLY A 46 11.72 -6.71 2.91
N SER A 47 11.39 -7.76 3.66
CA SER A 47 11.18 -9.09 3.09
C SER A 47 9.74 -9.21 2.60
N PHE A 48 9.52 -9.95 1.51
CA PHE A 48 8.18 -10.14 0.94
C PHE A 48 7.87 -11.62 0.74
N LYS A 49 6.57 -11.93 0.77
CA LYS A 49 5.98 -13.16 0.24
C LYS A 49 4.89 -12.76 -0.76
N GLN A 50 5.14 -13.01 -2.04
CA GLN A 50 4.23 -12.72 -3.15
C GLN A 50 3.42 -13.98 -3.49
N LYS A 51 2.13 -13.81 -3.78
CA LYS A 51 1.28 -14.84 -4.40
C LYS A 51 0.60 -14.23 -5.62
N ALA A 52 0.79 -14.82 -6.79
CA ALA A 52 0.17 -14.41 -8.04
C ALA A 52 -0.70 -15.54 -8.58
N THR A 53 -2.00 -15.28 -8.74
CA THR A 53 -2.96 -16.25 -9.27
C THR A 53 -3.14 -16.03 -10.77
N LEU A 54 -2.64 -16.98 -11.56
CA LEU A 54 -2.84 -17.03 -13.00
C LEU A 54 -4.18 -17.72 -13.28
N LYS A 55 -5.25 -16.91 -13.36
CA LYS A 55 -6.63 -17.40 -13.55
C LYS A 55 -6.78 -18.29 -14.79
N THR A 56 -6.10 -17.94 -15.88
CA THR A 56 -6.12 -18.69 -17.14
C THR A 56 -5.57 -20.11 -17.02
N LEU A 57 -4.64 -20.33 -16.10
CA LEU A 57 -3.98 -21.63 -15.89
C LEU A 57 -4.42 -22.30 -14.58
N ASN A 58 -5.36 -21.70 -13.87
CA ASN A 58 -5.77 -22.08 -12.51
C ASN A 58 -4.56 -22.38 -11.59
N LYS A 59 -3.50 -21.58 -11.71
CA LYS A 59 -2.22 -21.81 -11.03
C LYS A 59 -1.88 -20.65 -10.11
N VAL A 60 -1.38 -20.95 -8.92
CA VAL A 60 -0.79 -19.97 -8.02
C VAL A 60 0.73 -20.05 -8.12
N GLN A 61 1.37 -18.91 -8.36
CA GLN A 61 2.81 -18.74 -8.26
C GLN A 61 3.12 -18.05 -6.93
N GLU A 62 4.01 -18.62 -6.14
CA GLU A 62 4.52 -17.96 -4.92
C GLU A 62 5.95 -17.47 -5.17
N GLY A 63 6.32 -16.35 -4.56
CA GLY A 63 7.68 -15.81 -4.60
C GLY A 63 8.10 -15.30 -3.22
N LEU A 64 9.34 -15.56 -2.81
CA LEU A 64 9.92 -14.99 -1.59
C LEU A 64 11.14 -14.17 -1.93
N GLY A 65 11.41 -13.15 -1.12
CA GLY A 65 12.61 -12.36 -1.33
C GLY A 65 12.73 -11.13 -0.46
N THR A 66 13.61 -10.23 -0.90
CA THR A 66 13.86 -8.93 -0.28
C THR A 66 13.71 -7.81 -1.30
N LEU A 67 13.09 -6.72 -0.88
CA LEU A 67 13.02 -5.46 -1.62
C LEU A 67 13.85 -4.41 -0.89
N LEU A 68 14.70 -3.71 -1.64
CA LEU A 68 15.34 -2.47 -1.23
C LEU A 68 14.82 -1.38 -2.16
N TYR A 69 14.44 -0.25 -1.59
CA TYR A 69 13.92 0.89 -2.34
C TYR A 69 14.61 2.17 -1.87
N LYS A 70 14.91 3.06 -2.81
CA LYS A 70 15.45 4.39 -2.56
C LYS A 70 14.95 5.37 -3.63
N LYS A 71 14.44 6.52 -3.21
CA LYS A 71 14.02 7.57 -4.13
C LYS A 71 15.20 8.31 -4.77
N PRO A 72 15.02 8.84 -6.00
CA PRO A 72 13.98 8.44 -6.96
C PRO A 72 14.38 7.15 -7.70
N ASN A 73 13.38 6.33 -8.05
CA ASN A 73 13.46 5.22 -9.03
C ASN A 73 14.54 4.14 -8.82
N LYS A 74 15.26 4.13 -7.70
CA LYS A 74 16.27 3.10 -7.38
C LYS A 74 15.63 2.00 -6.55
N PHE A 75 15.81 0.77 -6.98
CA PHE A 75 15.35 -0.36 -6.20
C PHE A 75 16.17 -1.60 -6.55
N LYS A 76 16.06 -2.58 -5.66
CA LYS A 76 16.63 -3.90 -5.81
C LYS A 76 15.63 -4.92 -5.30
N TRP A 77 15.09 -5.73 -6.19
CA TRP A 77 14.19 -6.83 -5.91
C TRP A 77 14.96 -8.13 -6.05
N GLN A 78 15.11 -8.87 -4.97
CA GLN A 78 15.84 -10.14 -4.96
C GLN A 78 14.87 -11.26 -4.63
N TYR A 79 14.54 -12.08 -5.61
CA TYR A 79 13.80 -13.32 -5.42
C TYR A 79 14.77 -14.43 -5.01
N THR A 80 14.42 -15.14 -3.94
CA THR A 80 15.17 -16.30 -3.44
C THR A 80 14.42 -17.62 -3.64
N LYS A 81 13.10 -17.56 -3.89
CA LYS A 81 12.27 -18.73 -4.20
C LYS A 81 11.17 -18.37 -5.20
N PRO A 82 10.73 -19.33 -6.04
CA PRO A 82 11.25 -20.70 -6.18
C PRO A 82 12.58 -20.75 -6.94
N THR A 83 12.83 -19.76 -7.78
CA THR A 83 14.07 -19.56 -8.53
C THR A 83 14.71 -18.25 -8.10
N GLU A 84 16.04 -18.18 -8.19
CA GLU A 84 16.76 -16.94 -7.95
C GLU A 84 16.59 -16.00 -9.14
N GLN A 85 16.29 -14.74 -8.84
CA GLN A 85 16.20 -13.67 -9.83
C GLN A 85 16.48 -12.36 -9.13
N GLU A 86 17.22 -11.48 -9.80
CA GLU A 86 17.49 -10.13 -9.31
C GLU A 86 17.00 -9.08 -10.32
N ILE A 87 16.26 -8.11 -9.82
CA ILE A 87 15.77 -6.96 -10.59
C ILE A 87 16.32 -5.71 -9.93
N THR A 88 17.23 -5.01 -10.61
CA THR A 88 17.92 -3.85 -10.06
C THR A 88 17.71 -2.65 -10.96
N SER A 89 17.45 -1.48 -10.38
CA SER A 89 17.40 -0.20 -11.10
C SER A 89 18.27 0.83 -10.41
N ASP A 90 19.05 1.56 -11.21
CA ASP A 90 19.78 2.75 -10.78
C ASP A 90 19.00 4.06 -10.99
N GLY A 91 17.76 3.95 -11.47
CA GLY A 91 16.87 5.06 -11.79
C GLY A 91 16.90 5.49 -13.26
N LYS A 92 17.84 4.96 -14.06
CA LYS A 92 17.94 5.19 -15.52
C LYS A 92 17.91 3.90 -16.32
N THR A 93 18.45 2.83 -15.76
CA THR A 93 18.55 1.53 -16.39
C THR A 93 18.03 0.46 -15.44
N LEU A 94 17.30 -0.49 -16.00
CA LEU A 94 16.78 -1.66 -15.32
C LEU A 94 17.55 -2.89 -15.81
N TRP A 95 18.04 -3.68 -14.85
CA TRP A 95 18.65 -4.97 -15.11
C TRP A 95 17.81 -6.07 -14.49
N ILE A 96 17.49 -7.09 -15.29
CA ILE A 96 16.92 -8.34 -14.81
C ILE A 96 17.99 -9.43 -14.99
N TYR A 97 18.56 -9.89 -13.89
CA TYR A 97 19.54 -10.97 -13.88
C TYR A 97 18.87 -12.29 -13.50
N LEU A 98 19.06 -13.29 -14.35
CA LEU A 98 18.66 -14.68 -14.14
C LEU A 98 19.93 -15.53 -13.95
N PRO A 99 20.30 -15.88 -12.70
CA PRO A 99 21.51 -16.65 -12.41
C PRO A 99 21.54 -18.02 -13.08
N GLU A 100 20.40 -18.71 -13.13
CA GLU A 100 20.30 -20.08 -13.66
C GLU A 100 20.70 -20.15 -15.14
N SER A 101 20.27 -19.17 -15.94
CA SER A 101 20.63 -19.07 -17.37
C SER A 101 21.86 -18.20 -17.63
N LYS A 102 22.47 -17.61 -16.59
CA LYS A 102 23.56 -16.63 -16.69
C LYS A 102 23.21 -15.46 -17.64
N GLN A 103 21.96 -15.03 -17.61
CA GLN A 103 21.44 -14.04 -18.56
C GLN A 103 21.08 -12.73 -17.87
N VAL A 104 21.31 -11.62 -18.57
CA VAL A 104 20.90 -10.28 -18.16
C VAL A 104 20.03 -9.66 -19.24
N TYR A 105 18.84 -9.19 -18.87
CA TYR A 105 18.04 -8.28 -19.70
C TYR A 105 18.27 -6.84 -19.23
N ILE A 106 18.39 -5.92 -20.17
CA ILE A 106 18.70 -4.51 -19.92
C ILE A 106 17.64 -3.65 -20.59
N TYR A 107 17.08 -2.71 -19.83
CA TYR A 107 16.07 -1.78 -20.33
C TYR A 107 16.41 -0.36 -19.91
N GLU A 108 16.19 0.59 -20.80
CA GLU A 108 16.25 2.02 -20.48
C GLU A 108 14.93 2.45 -19.85
N LEU A 109 15.00 3.09 -18.70
CA LEU A 109 13.88 3.75 -18.04
C LEU A 109 13.86 5.19 -18.54
N THR A 110 12.81 5.57 -19.26
CA THR A 110 12.55 7.00 -19.55
C THR A 110 11.64 7.56 -18.48
N ASP A 111 11.69 8.88 -18.22
CA ASP A 111 11.01 9.53 -17.10
C ASP A 111 9.49 9.24 -17.01
N ASN A 112 8.85 8.89 -18.14
CA ASN A 112 7.42 8.54 -18.22
C ASN A 112 7.15 7.04 -18.43
N GLN A 113 8.19 6.24 -18.70
CA GLN A 113 8.10 4.79 -18.81
C GLN A 113 8.51 4.24 -17.45
N GLY A 114 7.61 4.34 -16.49
CA GLY A 114 7.87 3.67 -15.23
C GLY A 114 8.18 2.18 -15.48
N ILE A 115 9.02 1.62 -14.61
CA ILE A 115 9.41 0.21 -14.39
C ILE A 115 8.33 -0.87 -14.67
N GLY A 116 7.04 -0.53 -14.70
CA GLY A 116 5.90 -1.44 -14.85
C GLY A 116 5.37 -1.66 -16.27
N ASN A 117 5.95 -1.08 -17.33
CA ASN A 117 5.48 -1.34 -18.70
C ASN A 117 5.75 -2.78 -19.18
N GLU A 118 6.55 -3.56 -18.44
CA GLU A 118 6.75 -4.99 -18.68
C GLU A 118 5.87 -5.90 -17.82
N GLY A 119 4.74 -5.45 -17.27
CA GLY A 119 3.69 -6.30 -16.68
C GLY A 119 4.07 -7.22 -15.50
N GLN A 120 5.35 -7.29 -15.14
CA GLN A 120 5.93 -8.23 -14.17
C GLN A 120 6.48 -7.52 -12.93
N ILE A 121 6.78 -6.22 -13.03
CA ILE A 121 7.41 -5.47 -11.94
C ILE A 121 6.45 -4.37 -11.47
N PRO A 122 5.90 -4.47 -10.25
CA PRO A 122 5.06 -3.43 -9.64
C PRO A 122 5.78 -2.10 -9.36
N GLY A 123 6.94 -1.83 -9.97
CA GLY A 123 7.82 -0.71 -9.63
C GLY A 123 7.19 0.67 -9.83
N ASN A 124 6.24 0.79 -10.76
CA ASN A 124 5.49 2.05 -10.99
C ASN A 124 4.63 2.42 -9.80
N PHE A 125 4.01 1.40 -9.20
CA PHE A 125 3.17 1.59 -8.05
C PHE A 125 3.98 2.10 -6.85
N LEU A 126 5.21 1.60 -6.67
CA LEU A 126 6.08 2.08 -5.60
C LEU A 126 6.48 3.54 -5.84
N ASN A 127 6.91 3.92 -7.04
CA ASN A 127 7.32 5.31 -7.28
C ASN A 127 6.19 6.33 -7.16
N ASN A 128 4.96 5.95 -7.51
CA ASN A 128 3.84 6.86 -7.60
C ASN A 128 2.87 6.80 -6.40
N LEU A 129 3.17 6.06 -5.33
CA LEU A 129 2.30 5.99 -4.15
C LEU A 129 2.12 7.35 -3.44
N GLY A 130 2.93 8.35 -3.80
CA GLY A 130 2.75 9.72 -3.33
C GLY A 130 1.64 10.51 -4.04
N ASP A 131 1.10 10.01 -5.16
CA ASP A 131 0.17 10.72 -6.04
C ASP A 131 -1.08 9.87 -6.36
N LEU A 132 -1.59 9.14 -5.35
CA LEU A 132 -2.74 8.24 -5.48
C LEU A 132 -3.99 8.94 -6.03
N GLY A 133 -4.28 10.16 -5.59
CA GLY A 133 -5.45 10.93 -6.06
C GLY A 133 -5.36 11.36 -7.52
N ARG A 134 -4.13 11.43 -8.07
CA ARG A 134 -3.88 11.72 -9.49
C ARG A 134 -4.00 10.46 -10.34
N ASP A 135 -3.41 9.36 -9.86
CA ASP A 135 -3.21 8.15 -10.66
C ASP A 135 -4.36 7.13 -10.54
N PHE A 136 -5.23 7.27 -9.53
CA PHE A 136 -6.30 6.31 -9.23
C PHE A 136 -7.64 6.98 -8.86
N ASN A 137 -8.74 6.32 -9.20
CA ASN A 137 -10.05 6.61 -8.63
C ASN A 137 -10.22 5.82 -7.32
N VAL A 138 -9.87 6.43 -6.19
CA VAL A 138 -9.89 5.78 -4.87
C VAL A 138 -11.32 5.70 -4.35
N LYS A 139 -11.71 4.52 -3.83
CA LYS A 139 -13.00 4.29 -3.16
C LYS A 139 -12.79 3.42 -1.93
N TRP A 140 -13.68 3.51 -0.96
CA TRP A 140 -13.71 2.54 0.14
C TRP A 140 -13.95 1.13 -0.40
N GLY A 141 -13.12 0.19 0.06
CA GLY A 141 -13.34 -1.22 -0.23
C GLY A 141 -14.55 -1.76 0.54
N THR A 142 -15.25 -2.72 -0.05
CA THR A 142 -16.17 -3.57 0.72
C THR A 142 -15.33 -4.35 1.73
N PRO A 143 -15.72 -4.39 3.02
CA PRO A 143 -14.97 -5.17 4.01
C PRO A 143 -14.81 -6.61 3.52
N LEU A 144 -13.58 -7.02 3.25
CA LEU A 144 -13.28 -8.40 2.94
C LEU A 144 -13.50 -9.21 4.23
N VAL A 145 -14.27 -10.30 4.13
CA VAL A 145 -14.24 -11.33 5.15
C VAL A 145 -12.79 -11.78 5.21
N ARG A 146 -12.15 -11.64 6.38
CA ARG A 146 -10.77 -12.06 6.56
C ARG A 146 -10.61 -13.48 6.01
N ASP A 147 -9.51 -13.74 5.32
CA ASP A 147 -9.20 -15.12 4.94
C ASP A 147 -9.05 -15.99 6.19
N ALA A 148 -9.02 -17.32 6.01
CA ALA A 148 -8.87 -18.26 7.12
C ALA A 148 -7.55 -18.08 7.92
N GLN A 149 -6.63 -17.26 7.42
CA GLN A 149 -5.35 -16.91 8.04
C GLN A 149 -5.37 -15.53 8.70
N GLY A 150 -6.52 -14.83 8.70
CA GLY A 150 -6.72 -13.55 9.33
C GLY A 150 -6.21 -12.35 8.50
N ASN A 151 -5.84 -12.54 7.25
CA ASN A 151 -5.45 -11.43 6.38
C ASN A 151 -6.70 -10.72 5.84
N TYR A 152 -6.57 -9.41 5.64
CA TYR A 152 -7.60 -8.58 5.02
C TYR A 152 -7.49 -8.59 3.51
#